data_AF-A0A1I1QLX1-F1
#
_entry.id   AF-A0A1I1QLX1-F1
#
_cell.length_a   1.000
_cell.length_b   1.000
_cell.length_c   1.000
_cell.angle_alpha   90.00
_cell.angle_beta   90.00
_cell.angle_gamma   90.00
#
_symmetry.space_group_name_H-M   'P 1'
#
loop_
_entity.id
_entity.type
_entity.pdbx_description
1 polymer ?
#
loop_
_entity_poly.entity_id
_entity_poly.type
_entity_poly.pdbx_seq_one_letter_code
_entity_poly.pdbx_strand_id
1 'polypeptide(L)'
;MLELLQIKERLEEKMYTDVSSLFELRLLLMYTASFLAKKHISNFKHKKDERTSAMLLKAFSNIRSYYYILETTRQEHEQCFSEVKELVITDISNLLSSPFIQDYRMIPLQNTSLALFRMAK
;
A
#
# COMPACT_ATOMS: atom_id res chain seq x y z
N MET A 1 -5.12 -6.17 1.38
CA MET A 1 -4.46 -7.10 0.44
C MET A 1 -4.98 -6.89 -0.96
N LEU A 2 -6.26 -7.13 -1.27
CA LEU A 2 -6.82 -6.86 -2.62
C LEU A 2 -6.53 -5.43 -3.11
N GLU A 3 -6.84 -4.41 -2.31
CA GLU A 3 -6.52 -3.00 -2.62
C GLU A 3 -5.03 -2.75 -2.94
N LEU A 4 -4.12 -3.56 -2.41
CA LEU A 4 -2.66 -3.44 -2.62
C LEU A 4 -2.17 -4.26 -3.82
N LEU A 5 -2.83 -5.37 -4.13
CA LEU A 5 -2.66 -6.10 -5.40
C LEU A 5 -3.08 -5.21 -6.57
N GLN A 6 -4.24 -4.55 -6.47
CA GLN A 6 -4.76 -3.60 -7.47
C GLN A 6 -3.85 -2.37 -7.67
N ILE A 7 -3.15 -1.92 -6.62
CA ILE A 7 -2.08 -0.92 -6.76
C ILE A 7 -0.91 -1.51 -7.55
N LYS A 8 -0.48 -2.73 -7.23
CA LYS A 8 0.65 -3.41 -7.87
C LYS A 8 0.42 -3.63 -9.37
N GLU A 9 -0.75 -4.18 -9.72
CA GLU A 9 -1.19 -4.44 -11.09
C GLU A 9 -1.13 -3.14 -11.92
N ARG A 10 -1.69 -2.04 -11.41
CA ARG A 10 -1.66 -0.72 -12.09
C ARG A 10 -0.28 -0.06 -12.18
N LEU A 11 0.70 -0.51 -11.39
CA LEU A 11 2.11 -0.10 -11.51
C LEU A 11 2.87 -0.98 -12.50
N GLU A 12 2.52 -2.26 -12.62
CA GLU A 12 3.12 -3.20 -13.58
C GLU A 12 2.63 -2.94 -15.01
N GLU A 13 1.34 -2.64 -15.20
CA GLU A 13 0.71 -2.37 -16.51
C GLU A 13 1.18 -1.09 -17.20
N LYS A 14 1.66 -0.09 -16.45
CA LYS A 14 1.82 1.28 -16.93
C LYS A 14 3.29 1.65 -17.17
N MET A 15 3.56 2.22 -18.35
CA MET A 15 4.82 2.93 -18.66
C MET A 15 4.74 4.37 -18.12
N TYR A 16 5.86 4.87 -17.59
CA TYR A 16 5.95 6.15 -16.89
C TYR A 16 6.93 7.12 -17.56
N THR A 17 6.68 7.39 -18.85
CA THR A 17 7.56 8.14 -19.77
C THR A 17 7.11 9.58 -20.05
N ASP A 18 6.01 10.05 -19.43
CA ASP A 18 5.46 11.39 -19.67
C ASP A 18 4.97 12.10 -18.39
N VAL A 19 4.79 13.42 -18.45
CA VAL A 19 4.39 14.27 -17.31
C VAL A 19 3.07 13.85 -16.66
N SER A 20 2.10 13.39 -17.45
CA SER A 20 0.80 12.90 -16.97
C SER A 20 0.95 11.53 -16.30
N SER A 21 1.77 10.66 -16.88
CA SER A 21 2.11 9.37 -16.25
C SER A 21 2.83 9.56 -14.91
N LEU A 22 3.78 10.49 -14.81
CA LEU A 22 4.48 10.85 -13.57
C LEU A 22 3.49 11.36 -12.49
N PHE A 23 2.43 12.06 -12.91
CA PHE A 23 1.35 12.46 -12.00
C PHE A 23 0.53 11.27 -11.49
N GLU A 24 0.12 10.31 -12.34
CA GLU A 24 -0.48 9.04 -11.86
C GLU A 24 0.48 8.28 -10.92
N LEU A 25 1.79 8.25 -11.20
CA LEU A 25 2.78 7.60 -10.33
C LEU A 25 2.79 8.25 -8.93
N ARG A 26 2.93 9.57 -8.87
CA ARG A 26 2.88 10.35 -7.61
C ARG A 26 1.55 10.11 -6.86
N LEU A 27 0.42 10.07 -7.57
CA LEU A 27 -0.90 9.75 -6.97
C LEU A 27 -0.97 8.32 -6.43
N LEU A 28 -0.48 7.33 -7.17
CA LEU A 28 -0.44 5.93 -6.75
C LEU A 28 0.44 5.73 -5.52
N LEU A 29 1.62 6.38 -5.43
CA LEU A 29 2.46 6.35 -4.23
C LEU A 29 1.76 7.02 -3.04
N MET A 30 1.11 8.17 -3.23
CA MET A 30 0.35 8.84 -2.17
C MET A 30 -0.83 8.00 -1.66
N TYR A 31 -1.55 7.32 -2.56
CA TYR A 31 -2.63 6.40 -2.22
C TYR A 31 -2.09 5.16 -1.49
N THR A 32 -0.96 4.61 -1.92
CA THR A 32 -0.25 3.48 -1.27
C THR A 32 0.17 3.85 0.15
N ALA A 33 0.83 4.99 0.34
CA ALA A 33 1.20 5.49 1.66
C ALA A 33 -0.03 5.68 2.56
N SER A 34 -1.11 6.26 2.02
CA SER A 34 -2.38 6.43 2.74
C SER A 34 -3.03 5.10 3.14
N PHE A 35 -2.96 4.09 2.28
CA PHE A 35 -3.43 2.73 2.58
C PHE A 35 -2.58 2.08 3.69
N LEU A 36 -1.25 2.13 3.59
CA LEU A 36 -0.33 1.54 4.56
C LEU A 36 -0.49 2.16 5.95
N ALA A 37 -0.60 3.49 6.03
CA ALA A 37 -0.89 4.21 7.26
C ALA A 37 -2.24 3.80 7.88
N LYS A 38 -3.32 3.68 7.07
CA LYS A 38 -4.63 3.20 7.53
C LYS A 38 -4.57 1.77 8.08
N LYS A 39 -3.85 0.84 7.41
CA LYS A 39 -3.69 -0.54 7.90
C LYS A 39 -2.82 -0.60 9.16
N HIS A 40 -1.76 0.20 9.27
CA HIS A 40 -0.96 0.30 10.50
C HIS A 40 -1.79 0.80 11.68
N ILE A 41 -2.54 1.90 11.51
CA ILE A 41 -3.43 2.44 12.55
C ILE A 41 -4.49 1.40 12.97
N SER A 42 -5.01 0.61 12.04
CA SER A 42 -5.92 -0.51 12.35
C SER A 42 -5.22 -1.63 13.14
N ASN A 43 -4.00 -2.03 12.74
CA ASN A 43 -3.18 -3.02 13.47
C ASN A 43 -2.95 -2.61 14.92
N PHE A 44 -2.50 -1.37 15.11
CA PHE A 44 -2.25 -0.79 16.44
C PHE A 44 -3.53 -0.68 17.29
N LYS A 45 -4.62 -0.14 16.74
CA LYS A 45 -5.90 -0.01 17.46
C LYS A 45 -6.48 -1.34 17.91
N HIS A 46 -6.26 -2.42 17.16
CA HIS A 46 -6.74 -3.77 17.52
C HIS A 46 -5.72 -4.59 18.31
N LYS A 47 -4.60 -4.00 18.76
CA LYS A 47 -3.50 -4.68 19.48
C LYS A 47 -3.02 -5.96 18.77
N LYS A 48 -2.92 -5.90 17.44
CA LYS A 48 -2.41 -6.97 16.59
C LYS A 48 -0.87 -6.94 16.50
N ASP A 49 -0.28 -7.96 15.88
CA ASP A 49 1.16 -8.21 15.84
C ASP A 49 2.00 -6.94 15.56
N GLU A 50 2.93 -6.67 16.47
CA GLU A 50 3.88 -5.56 16.40
C GLU A 50 4.78 -5.67 15.16
N ARG A 51 5.10 -6.90 14.72
CA ARG A 51 5.89 -7.15 13.50
C ARG A 51 5.15 -6.68 12.25
N THR A 52 3.87 -6.99 12.14
CA THR A 52 2.98 -6.46 11.08
C THR A 52 2.91 -4.93 11.14
N SER A 53 2.79 -4.37 12.34
CA SER A 53 2.85 -2.90 12.55
C SER A 53 4.16 -2.30 12.03
N ALA A 54 5.31 -2.91 12.33
CA ALA A 54 6.63 -2.45 11.92
C ALA A 54 6.87 -2.60 10.41
N MET A 55 6.41 -3.70 9.80
CA MET A 55 6.48 -3.90 8.33
C MET A 55 5.64 -2.86 7.58
N LEU A 56 4.42 -2.57 8.06
CA LEU A 56 3.57 -1.53 7.48
C LEU A 56 4.18 -0.13 7.61
N LEU A 57 4.83 0.19 8.73
CA LEU A 57 5.56 1.45 8.90
C LEU A 57 6.82 1.54 8.02
N LYS A 58 7.59 0.45 7.89
CA LYS A 58 8.77 0.42 7.00
C LYS A 58 8.37 0.66 5.55
N ALA A 59 7.37 -0.07 5.05
CA ALA A 59 6.84 0.13 3.71
C ALA A 59 6.30 1.56 3.53
N PHE A 60 5.52 2.09 4.49
CA PHE A 60 5.05 3.47 4.45
C PHE A 60 6.22 4.48 4.34
N SER A 61 7.28 4.29 5.12
CA SER A 61 8.46 5.16 5.09
C SER A 61 9.18 5.10 3.73
N ASN A 62 9.36 3.90 3.17
CA ASN A 62 9.97 3.72 1.86
C ASN A 62 9.15 4.41 0.75
N ILE A 63 7.84 4.13 0.67
CA ILE A 63 6.93 4.76 -0.30
C ILE A 63 6.95 6.29 -0.17
N ARG A 64 7.01 6.84 1.04
CA ARG A 64 7.12 8.29 1.27
C ARG A 64 8.46 8.86 0.78
N SER A 65 9.57 8.15 0.99
CA SER A 65 10.88 8.54 0.44
C SER A 65 10.89 8.49 -1.09
N TYR A 66 10.28 7.47 -1.69
CA TYR A 66 10.14 7.37 -3.14
C TYR A 66 9.27 8.50 -3.72
N TYR A 67 8.18 8.87 -3.06
CA TYR A 67 7.37 10.04 -3.45
C TYR A 67 8.21 11.33 -3.43
N TYR A 68 9.01 11.56 -2.38
CA TYR A 68 9.86 12.74 -2.27
C TYR A 68 10.96 12.79 -3.35
N ILE A 69 11.52 11.64 -3.75
CA ILE A 69 12.40 11.54 -4.91
C ILE A 69 11.65 11.96 -6.19
N LEU A 70 10.45 11.40 -6.44
CA LEU A 70 9.65 11.80 -7.61
C LEU A 70 9.26 13.28 -7.59
N GLU A 71 9.05 13.88 -6.42
CA GLU A 71 8.69 15.29 -6.25
C GLU A 71 9.86 16.24 -6.56
N THR A 72 11.09 15.87 -6.16
CA THR A 72 12.30 16.69 -6.32
C THR A 72 13.06 16.46 -7.63
N THR A 73 12.90 15.29 -8.26
CA THR A 73 13.50 14.96 -9.56
C THR A 73 12.82 15.71 -10.72
N ARG A 74 13.63 16.24 -11.66
CA ARG A 74 13.15 16.91 -12.89
C ARG A 74 12.50 15.91 -13.86
N GLN A 75 11.54 16.40 -14.65
CA GLN A 75 10.77 15.60 -15.61
C GLN A 75 11.63 14.92 -16.69
N GLU A 76 12.82 15.45 -16.98
CA GLU A 76 13.79 14.92 -17.95
C GLU A 76 14.45 13.58 -17.53
N HIS A 77 14.24 13.12 -16.28
CA HIS A 77 14.90 11.92 -15.74
C HIS A 77 13.98 10.69 -15.72
N GLU A 78 13.43 10.30 -16.87
CA GLU A 78 12.51 9.14 -17.02
C GLU A 78 13.02 7.83 -16.40
N GLN A 79 14.34 7.59 -16.44
CA GLN A 79 14.97 6.43 -15.80
C GLN A 79 14.70 6.41 -14.28
N CYS A 80 14.78 7.55 -13.59
CA CYS A 80 14.51 7.65 -12.15
C CYS A 80 13.05 7.29 -11.83
N PHE A 81 12.11 7.58 -12.73
CA PHE A 81 10.69 7.22 -12.54
C PHE A 81 10.48 5.72 -12.69
N SER A 82 11.17 5.11 -13.65
CA SER A 82 11.18 3.65 -13.85
C SER A 82 11.82 2.93 -12.66
N GLU A 83 12.97 3.41 -12.16
CA GLU A 83 13.63 2.86 -10.97
C GLU A 83 12.75 2.96 -9.71
N VAL A 84 12.10 4.11 -9.48
CA VAL A 84 11.13 4.26 -8.39
C VAL A 84 9.94 3.31 -8.54
N LYS A 85 9.41 3.13 -9.77
CA LYS A 85 8.31 2.20 -10.04
C LYS A 85 8.67 0.76 -9.64
N GLU A 86 9.85 0.28 -10.04
CA GLU A 86 10.31 -1.07 -9.69
C GLU A 86 10.61 -1.23 -8.18
N LEU A 87 11.15 -0.20 -7.51
CA LEU A 87 11.33 -0.21 -6.05
C LEU A 87 9.98 -0.31 -5.31
N VAL A 88 8.96 0.42 -5.76
CA VAL A 88 7.59 0.37 -5.20
C VAL A 88 6.96 -1.00 -5.43
N ILE A 89 7.06 -1.57 -6.65
CA ILE A 89 6.55 -2.93 -6.95
C ILE A 89 7.26 -3.98 -6.09
N THR A 90 8.58 -3.82 -5.88
CA THR A 90 9.39 -4.71 -5.04
C THR A 90 8.93 -4.67 -3.58
N ASP A 91 8.81 -3.48 -2.97
CA ASP A 91 8.34 -3.35 -1.58
C ASP A 91 6.90 -3.85 -1.40
N ILE A 92 6.01 -3.58 -2.37
CA ILE A 92 4.65 -4.14 -2.35
C ILE A 92 4.67 -5.67 -2.44
N SER A 93 5.49 -6.25 -3.33
CA SER A 93 5.62 -7.70 -3.50
C SER A 93 6.17 -8.38 -2.24
N ASN A 94 7.16 -7.75 -1.59
CA ASN A 94 7.69 -8.18 -0.29
C ASN A 94 6.62 -8.15 0.81
N LEU A 95 5.79 -7.12 0.83
CA LEU A 95 4.72 -6.95 1.82
C LEU A 95 3.56 -7.94 1.60
N LEU A 96 3.22 -8.26 0.34
CA LEU A 96 2.22 -9.25 -0.03
C LEU A 96 2.68 -10.70 0.27
N SER A 97 3.97 -10.98 0.05
CA SER A 97 4.58 -12.29 0.32
C SER A 97 4.85 -12.55 1.81
N SER A 98 4.82 -11.52 2.66
CA SER A 98 5.09 -11.65 4.09
C SER A 98 4.00 -12.45 4.83
N PRO A 99 4.34 -13.54 5.55
CA PRO A 99 3.36 -14.38 6.23
C PRO A 99 2.59 -13.60 7.31
N PHE A 100 3.26 -12.68 8.01
CA PHE A 100 2.70 -11.78 9.02
C PHE A 100 1.60 -10.82 8.49
N ILE A 101 1.35 -10.82 7.18
CA ILE A 101 0.36 -9.98 6.50
C ILE A 101 -0.64 -10.85 5.70
N GLN A 102 -0.40 -12.16 5.59
CA GLN A 102 -1.39 -13.11 5.03
C GLN A 102 -2.49 -13.45 6.05
N ASP A 103 -2.20 -13.39 7.36
CA ASP A 103 -3.22 -13.44 8.43
C ASP A 103 -4.14 -12.21 8.46
N TYR A 104 -3.87 -11.21 7.61
CA TYR A 104 -4.76 -10.09 7.32
C TYR A 104 -5.77 -10.39 6.20
N ARG A 105 -5.98 -11.67 5.85
CA ARG A 105 -7.16 -12.13 5.09
C ARG A 105 -8.43 -11.60 5.75
N MET A 106 -9.39 -11.19 4.91
CA MET A 106 -10.57 -10.47 5.34
C MET A 106 -11.42 -11.32 6.29
N ILE A 107 -11.75 -10.80 7.48
CA ILE A 107 -12.94 -11.27 8.20
C ILE A 107 -14.14 -10.94 7.29
N PRO A 108 -14.96 -11.92 6.89
CA PRO A 108 -16.14 -11.64 6.08
C PRO A 108 -17.10 -10.74 6.86
N LEU A 109 -17.58 -9.66 6.22
CA LEU A 109 -18.54 -8.69 6.80
C LEU A 109 -19.89 -9.33 7.20
N GLN A 110 -20.10 -10.59 6.84
CA GLN A 110 -21.28 -11.41 7.15
C GLN A 110 -21.49 -11.64 8.66
N ASN A 111 -20.43 -11.61 9.48
CA ASN A 111 -20.56 -11.87 10.93
C ASN A 111 -20.92 -10.65 11.77
N THR A 112 -20.76 -9.43 11.25
CA THR A 112 -21.00 -8.18 12.01
C THR A 112 -22.47 -7.76 12.12
N SER A 113 -23.37 -8.27 11.27
CA SER A 113 -24.79 -7.86 11.23
C SER A 113 -25.75 -8.82 11.94
N LEU A 114 -25.41 -10.11 12.08
CA LEU A 114 -26.31 -11.12 12.66
C LEU A 114 -26.21 -11.29 14.18
N ALA A 115 -25.10 -10.87 14.81
CA ALA A 115 -24.94 -10.98 16.27
C ALA A 115 -25.84 -10.00 17.04
N LEU A 116 -25.92 -8.74 16.57
CA LEU A 116 -26.68 -7.67 17.24
C LEU A 116 -28.19 -7.92 17.27
N PHE A 117 -28.75 -8.61 16.26
CA PHE A 117 -30.17 -8.94 16.21
C PHE A 117 -30.57 -10.19 17.02
N ARG A 118 -29.62 -10.92 17.63
CA ARG A 118 -29.90 -12.11 18.46
C ARG A 118 -29.90 -11.86 19.97
N MET A 119 -29.65 -10.62 20.42
CA MET A 119 -29.75 -10.21 21.84
C MET A 119 -30.99 -9.36 22.14
N ALA A 120 -31.94 -9.26 21.19
CA ALA A 120 -33.20 -8.54 21.34
C ALA A 120 -34.39 -9.51 21.35
N LYS A 121 -34.42 -10.43 22.33
CA LYS A 121 -35.52 -11.36 22.57
C LYS A 121 -35.62 -11.76 24.04
#